data_AF-A0A1W1V9W6-F1
#
_entry.id   AF-A0A1W1V9W6-F1
#
_cell.length_a   1.000
_cell.length_b   1.000
_cell.length_c   1.000
_cell.angle_alpha   90.00
_cell.angle_beta   90.00
_cell.angle_gamma   90.00
#
_symmetry.space_group_name_H-M   'P 1'
#
loop_
_entity.id
_entity.type
_entity.pdbx_description
1 polymer ?
#
loop_
_entity_poly.entity_id
_entity_poly.type
_entity_poly.pdbx_seq_one_letter_code
_entity_poly.pdbx_strand_id
1 'polypeptide(L)'
;MTSKSKAAPKSAGAKSAAPKSKATPGRSKKASALPAGDEAGQDAAVTVAQAVASDTPGSEEQEGLNLQDGATQQEDSQNTVPETGAPGVQPGGEAKADAAHLHTVNNRLVDHGYLSEDEFATVSETLQRNLATTISLYLKFKKYHWDIRGRFFRDLHLAYDEFIEEIFPAIDEQAERLVALGGSPIAAPSDLERFSIIRVPTETVRDARTQVADLVTDLTRIGKGYRDDSQTVDEANDPATADLYNGYAAIIDKIRWMLQAMLDDDRMEGDRR
;
A
#
# COMPACT_ATOMS: atom_id res chain seq x y z
N MET A 1 59.82 14.50 -3.92
CA MET A 1 58.99 14.04 -5.06
C MET A 1 59.81 13.07 -5.91
N THR A 2 59.68 11.76 -5.70
CA THR A 2 60.28 10.74 -6.57
C THR A 2 59.51 9.43 -6.42
N SER A 3 58.60 9.16 -7.36
CA SER A 3 57.96 7.85 -7.54
C SER A 3 58.84 6.99 -8.44
N LYS A 4 59.26 5.82 -7.95
CA LYS A 4 59.85 4.74 -8.76
C LYS A 4 58.84 3.60 -8.85
N SER A 5 58.32 3.39 -10.06
CA SER A 5 57.56 2.20 -10.45
C SER A 5 58.53 1.00 -10.57
N LYS A 6 58.17 -0.15 -9.98
CA LYS A 6 58.97 -1.38 -10.03
C LYS A 6 58.09 -2.58 -10.38
N ALA A 7 58.33 -3.08 -11.59
CA ALA A 7 58.28 -4.44 -12.14
C ALA A 7 57.49 -5.56 -11.41
N ALA A 8 56.66 -6.24 -12.21
CA ALA A 8 56.19 -7.60 -11.98
C ALA A 8 57.21 -8.66 -12.44
N PRO A 9 57.27 -9.84 -11.80
CA PRO A 9 57.92 -11.02 -12.39
C PRO A 9 56.92 -12.14 -12.73
N LYS A 10 57.25 -12.86 -13.81
CA LYS A 10 56.69 -14.18 -14.17
C LYS A 10 57.52 -15.29 -13.52
N SER A 11 56.87 -16.33 -13.01
CA SER A 11 57.44 -17.69 -12.85
C SER A 11 56.28 -18.70 -12.92
N ALA A 12 56.19 -19.55 -13.94
CA ALA A 12 56.77 -20.90 -14.03
C ALA A 12 56.06 -21.93 -13.13
N GLY A 13 55.50 -22.96 -13.77
CA GLY A 13 54.51 -23.86 -13.21
C GLY A 13 55.03 -24.97 -12.29
N ALA A 14 54.08 -25.55 -11.58
CA ALA A 14 54.19 -26.86 -10.92
C ALA A 14 52.84 -27.57 -11.02
N LYS A 15 52.86 -28.78 -11.59
CA LYS A 15 51.74 -29.72 -11.62
C LYS A 15 51.44 -30.19 -10.19
N SER A 16 50.17 -30.24 -9.80
CA SER A 16 49.73 -31.10 -8.69
C SER A 16 48.28 -31.52 -8.88
N ALA A 17 48.03 -32.78 -8.58
CA ALA A 17 46.88 -33.58 -8.99
C ALA A 17 45.61 -33.30 -8.16
N ALA A 18 44.46 -33.41 -8.83
CA ALA A 18 43.14 -33.38 -8.23
C ALA A 18 42.84 -34.65 -7.41
N PRO A 19 42.17 -34.54 -6.25
CA PRO A 19 41.53 -35.69 -5.62
C PRO A 19 40.11 -35.89 -6.17
N LYS A 20 39.86 -37.11 -6.64
CA LYS A 20 38.54 -37.63 -7.03
C LYS A 20 37.63 -37.71 -5.79
N SER A 21 36.48 -37.03 -5.80
CA SER A 21 35.37 -37.37 -4.90
C SER A 21 34.31 -38.17 -5.67
N LYS A 22 33.80 -39.20 -4.99
CA LYS A 22 33.04 -40.33 -5.52
C LYS A 22 31.60 -39.93 -5.82
N ALA A 23 31.10 -40.37 -6.97
CA ALA A 23 29.68 -40.39 -7.29
C ALA A 23 28.95 -41.47 -6.46
N THR A 24 27.80 -41.11 -5.92
CA THR A 24 26.84 -42.03 -5.27
C THR A 24 25.61 -42.13 -6.18
N PRO A 25 25.07 -43.33 -6.47
CA PRO A 25 24.03 -43.49 -7.47
C PRO A 25 22.61 -43.28 -6.92
N GLY A 26 21.78 -42.61 -7.72
CA GLY A 26 20.38 -42.94 -8.00
C GLY A 26 19.40 -43.04 -6.84
N ARG A 27 18.46 -42.08 -6.77
CA ARG A 27 17.10 -42.37 -6.29
C ARG A 27 16.06 -41.75 -7.22
N SER A 28 15.18 -42.62 -7.69
CA SER A 28 14.25 -42.44 -8.79
C SER A 28 13.18 -41.38 -8.54
N LYS A 29 12.82 -40.71 -9.65
CA LYS A 29 11.60 -39.93 -9.82
C LYS A 29 10.37 -40.79 -9.46
N LYS A 30 9.47 -40.26 -8.64
CA LYS A 30 8.06 -40.63 -8.68
C LYS A 30 7.24 -39.36 -8.93
N ALA A 31 6.66 -39.31 -10.12
CA ALA A 31 5.56 -38.43 -10.46
C ALA A 31 4.35 -38.81 -9.59
N SER A 32 3.67 -37.80 -9.04
CA SER A 32 2.31 -37.96 -8.52
C SER A 32 1.36 -37.41 -9.56
N ALA A 33 0.51 -38.28 -10.07
CA ALA A 33 -0.53 -37.99 -11.02
C ALA A 33 -1.73 -37.32 -10.31
N LEU A 34 -2.35 -36.39 -11.03
CA LEU A 34 -3.72 -35.91 -10.85
C LEU A 34 -4.72 -37.06 -11.03
N PRO A 35 -5.90 -37.00 -10.40
CA PRO A 35 -7.11 -37.51 -11.01
C PRO A 35 -7.93 -36.36 -11.62
N ALA A 36 -8.28 -36.54 -12.90
CA ALA A 36 -9.35 -35.83 -13.57
C ALA A 36 -10.71 -36.36 -13.10
N GLY A 37 -11.71 -35.47 -13.01
CA GLY A 37 -13.11 -35.77 -12.76
C GLY A 37 -14.00 -34.61 -13.19
N ASP A 38 -14.83 -34.90 -14.19
CA ASP A 38 -15.69 -34.08 -15.06
C ASP A 38 -16.54 -32.92 -14.52
N GLU A 39 -16.59 -31.89 -15.40
CA GLU A 39 -17.71 -31.05 -15.91
C GLU A 39 -18.99 -30.76 -15.09
N ALA A 40 -19.23 -29.46 -14.88
CA ALA A 40 -20.45 -28.67 -15.21
C ALA A 40 -20.25 -27.27 -14.57
N GLY A 41 -20.18 -26.13 -15.26
CA GLY A 41 -21.13 -25.62 -16.24
C GLY A 41 -22.30 -24.93 -15.54
N GLN A 42 -22.17 -23.63 -15.19
CA GLN A 42 -23.28 -22.65 -15.23
C GLN A 42 -22.87 -21.23 -14.81
N ASP A 43 -23.48 -20.30 -15.53
CA ASP A 43 -23.32 -18.85 -15.54
C ASP A 43 -23.52 -18.16 -14.18
N ALA A 44 -22.63 -17.24 -13.82
CA ALA A 44 -22.89 -16.24 -12.80
C ALA A 44 -23.33 -14.93 -13.48
N ALA A 45 -24.64 -14.84 -13.75
CA ALA A 45 -25.28 -13.60 -14.15
C ALA A 45 -25.31 -12.60 -12.99
N VAL A 46 -24.79 -11.40 -13.23
CA VAL A 46 -24.93 -10.21 -12.40
C VAL A 46 -26.43 -9.88 -12.27
N THR A 47 -26.97 -9.98 -11.05
CA THR A 47 -28.33 -9.51 -10.75
C THR A 47 -28.23 -8.18 -10.02
N VAL A 48 -28.66 -7.11 -10.70
CA VAL A 48 -28.87 -5.77 -10.15
C VAL A 48 -30.17 -5.78 -9.34
N ALA A 49 -30.09 -5.58 -8.03
CA ALA A 49 -31.27 -5.36 -7.20
C ALA A 49 -31.64 -3.87 -7.19
N GLN A 50 -32.78 -3.53 -7.79
CA GLN A 50 -33.48 -2.26 -7.61
C GLN A 50 -34.15 -2.23 -6.22
N ALA A 51 -33.81 -1.23 -5.40
CA ALA A 51 -34.58 -0.88 -4.21
C ALA A 51 -35.61 0.20 -4.58
N VAL A 52 -36.88 -0.12 -4.35
CA VAL A 52 -38.04 0.78 -4.50
C VAL A 52 -38.25 1.56 -3.21
N ALA A 53 -38.47 2.87 -3.36
CA ALA A 53 -38.82 3.80 -2.29
C ALA A 53 -40.31 3.67 -1.91
N SER A 54 -40.62 3.88 -0.63
CA SER A 54 -41.98 4.16 -0.16
C SER A 54 -41.96 5.34 0.82
N ASP A 55 -42.51 6.46 0.34
CA ASP A 55 -43.15 7.55 1.10
C ASP A 55 -44.14 6.97 2.13
N THR A 56 -44.45 7.58 3.28
CA THR A 56 -45.24 8.82 3.49
C THR A 56 -45.47 9.01 5.02
N PRO A 57 -46.22 10.03 5.52
CA PRO A 57 -45.84 11.41 5.87
C PRO A 57 -45.85 11.71 7.39
N GLY A 58 -45.50 12.95 7.74
CA GLY A 58 -45.54 13.49 9.09
C GLY A 58 -46.91 14.02 9.58
N SER A 59 -46.90 14.45 10.84
CA SER A 59 -47.91 15.31 11.46
C SER A 59 -47.25 16.18 12.53
N GLU A 60 -47.72 17.43 12.58
CA GLU A 60 -47.46 18.54 13.50
C GLU A 60 -47.72 18.12 14.99
N GLU A 61 -47.40 18.83 16.08
CA GLU A 61 -47.61 20.25 16.39
C GLU A 61 -47.08 20.56 17.82
N GLN A 62 -46.48 21.75 18.00
CA GLN A 62 -46.54 22.74 19.10
C GLN A 62 -46.26 22.46 20.62
N GLU A 63 -45.32 23.28 21.11
CA GLU A 63 -45.32 24.22 22.26
C GLU A 63 -45.74 23.79 23.69
N GLY A 64 -44.94 24.26 24.68
CA GLY A 64 -45.44 24.48 26.05
C GLY A 64 -44.36 24.58 27.13
N LEU A 65 -43.95 25.80 27.46
CA LEU A 65 -43.15 26.18 28.64
C LEU A 65 -43.91 25.94 29.96
N ASN A 66 -43.23 25.49 31.04
CA ASN A 66 -43.36 26.16 32.34
C ASN A 66 -42.24 25.83 33.35
N LEU A 67 -41.97 26.81 34.21
CA LEU A 67 -40.95 26.87 35.26
C LEU A 67 -41.42 26.31 36.63
N GLN A 68 -40.43 26.05 37.49
CA GLN A 68 -40.31 26.32 38.93
C GLN A 68 -40.18 25.16 39.96
N ASP A 69 -39.04 25.27 40.67
CA ASP A 69 -38.72 25.10 42.09
C ASP A 69 -38.88 23.76 42.83
N GLY A 70 -37.78 23.35 43.48
CA GLY A 70 -37.80 22.38 44.58
C GLY A 70 -36.41 21.83 44.94
N ALA A 71 -35.75 22.43 45.93
CA ALA A 71 -34.49 21.93 46.50
C ALA A 71 -34.72 20.68 47.38
N THR A 72 -33.85 19.66 47.29
CA THR A 72 -33.31 18.91 48.45
C THR A 72 -32.17 17.96 48.04
N GLN A 73 -31.27 17.73 49.01
CA GLN A 73 -30.02 16.98 48.95
C GLN A 73 -30.24 15.46 48.92
N GLN A 74 -29.38 14.70 48.24
CA GLN A 74 -28.50 13.64 48.80
C GLN A 74 -28.03 12.65 47.71
N GLU A 75 -26.81 12.19 47.93
CA GLU A 75 -25.97 11.31 47.13
C GLU A 75 -26.68 10.03 46.67
N ASP A 76 -26.48 9.62 45.41
CA ASP A 76 -26.08 8.25 45.13
C ASP A 76 -25.52 8.07 43.70
N SER A 77 -24.46 7.26 43.64
CA SER A 77 -23.78 6.65 42.48
C SER A 77 -24.34 6.89 41.07
N GLN A 78 -23.71 7.80 40.32
CA GLN A 78 -23.81 7.81 38.86
C GLN A 78 -22.72 6.91 38.25
N ASN A 79 -23.03 5.62 38.19
CA ASN A 79 -22.49 4.74 37.16
C ASN A 79 -23.21 5.06 35.85
N THR A 80 -22.77 6.10 35.14
CA THR A 80 -23.24 6.39 33.79
C THR A 80 -22.47 5.50 32.83
N VAL A 81 -23.13 4.44 32.36
CA VAL A 81 -22.75 3.79 31.10
C VAL A 81 -22.83 4.88 30.02
N PRO A 82 -21.75 5.16 29.25
CA PRO A 82 -21.84 6.14 28.19
C PRO A 82 -22.82 5.65 27.12
N GLU A 83 -23.77 6.50 26.78
CA GLU A 83 -24.65 6.31 25.64
C GLU A 83 -23.84 6.05 24.36
N THR A 84 -24.42 5.20 23.54
CA THR A 84 -23.96 4.72 22.25
C THR A 84 -23.40 5.81 21.33
N GLY A 85 -22.21 5.57 20.78
CA GLY A 85 -21.69 6.23 19.57
C GLY A 85 -21.03 7.59 19.79
N ALA A 86 -19.88 7.61 20.49
CA ALA A 86 -19.02 8.79 20.48
C ALA A 86 -18.59 9.14 19.03
N PRO A 87 -18.58 10.43 18.64
CA PRO A 87 -18.07 10.84 17.33
C PRO A 87 -16.61 10.38 17.16
N GLY A 88 -16.27 9.87 15.98
CA GLY A 88 -14.93 9.34 15.70
C GLY A 88 -13.83 10.34 16.03
N VAL A 89 -12.80 9.91 16.76
CA VAL A 89 -11.64 10.73 17.12
C VAL A 89 -10.55 10.54 16.08
N GLN A 90 -9.98 11.64 15.59
CA GLN A 90 -8.88 11.60 14.61
C GLN A 90 -7.54 11.32 15.31
N PRO A 91 -6.64 10.52 14.73
CA PRO A 91 -5.35 10.21 15.35
C PRO A 91 -4.39 11.42 15.32
N GLY A 92 -3.42 11.43 16.23
CA GLY A 92 -2.46 12.53 16.46
C GLY A 92 -1.16 12.42 15.65
N GLY A 93 -0.23 13.36 15.86
CA GLY A 93 1.07 13.41 15.17
C GLY A 93 1.04 14.08 13.79
N GLU A 94 2.22 14.34 13.20
CA GLU A 94 2.32 14.99 11.87
C GLU A 94 1.63 14.18 10.76
N ALA A 95 1.67 12.85 10.89
CA ALA A 95 0.99 11.91 10.01
C ALA A 95 -0.49 11.67 10.36
N LYS A 96 -1.00 12.21 11.48
CA LYS A 96 -2.31 11.86 12.04
C LYS A 96 -2.52 10.34 12.18
N ALA A 97 -1.47 9.61 12.51
CA ALA A 97 -1.50 8.15 12.54
C ALA A 97 -1.44 7.57 13.95
N ASP A 98 -1.17 8.39 14.97
CA ASP A 98 -1.00 7.92 16.35
C ASP A 98 -2.35 7.68 17.04
N ALA A 99 -2.61 6.43 17.41
CA ALA A 99 -3.81 6.02 18.13
C ALA A 99 -3.56 5.71 19.62
N ALA A 100 -2.32 5.62 20.10
CA ALA A 100 -2.03 5.20 21.47
C ALA A 100 -2.55 6.20 22.51
N HIS A 101 -2.48 7.50 22.19
CA HIS A 101 -2.89 8.58 23.10
C HIS A 101 -4.35 9.03 22.94
N LEU A 102 -5.17 8.28 22.19
CA LEU A 102 -6.58 8.62 22.02
C LEU A 102 -7.38 8.39 23.30
N HIS A 103 -8.05 9.44 23.77
CA HIS A 103 -9.00 9.39 24.88
C HIS A 103 -10.37 8.92 24.40
N THR A 104 -10.46 7.64 24.02
CA THR A 104 -11.69 7.01 23.54
C THR A 104 -11.90 5.63 24.15
N VAL A 105 -13.11 5.08 23.97
CA VAL A 105 -13.46 3.74 24.44
C VAL A 105 -12.57 2.68 23.79
N ASN A 106 -12.34 1.57 24.49
CA ASN A 106 -11.60 0.41 24.00
C ASN A 106 -10.12 0.67 23.64
N ASN A 107 -9.53 1.79 24.04
CA ASN A 107 -8.15 2.18 23.64
C ASN A 107 -7.07 1.97 24.73
N ARG A 108 -7.44 1.49 25.92
CA ARG A 108 -6.57 1.51 27.13
C ARG A 108 -5.25 0.70 27.04
N LEU A 109 -5.11 -0.16 26.04
CA LEU A 109 -3.96 -1.06 25.87
C LEU A 109 -3.16 -0.74 24.61
N VAL A 110 -3.56 0.28 23.83
CA VAL A 110 -2.82 0.65 22.63
C VAL A 110 -1.51 1.28 23.06
N ASP A 111 -0.41 0.71 22.61
CA ASP A 111 0.96 1.16 22.80
C ASP A 111 1.75 0.99 21.49
N HIS A 112 3.03 1.39 21.49
CA HIS A 112 3.89 1.35 20.31
C HIS A 112 4.72 0.06 20.19
N GLY A 113 4.31 -1.01 20.88
CA GLY A 113 5.04 -2.26 20.93
C GLY A 113 6.44 -2.08 21.51
N TYR A 114 7.47 -2.29 20.68
CA TYR A 114 8.88 -2.16 21.08
C TYR A 114 9.51 -0.80 20.72
N LEU A 115 8.76 0.10 20.09
CA LEU A 115 9.26 1.41 19.66
C LEU A 115 9.06 2.46 20.76
N SER A 116 9.99 3.40 20.87
CA SER A 116 9.77 4.67 21.56
C SER A 116 8.82 5.57 20.77
N GLU A 117 8.33 6.64 21.41
CA GLU A 117 7.47 7.65 20.78
C GLU A 117 8.10 8.26 19.52
N ASP A 118 9.39 8.61 19.57
CA ASP A 118 10.11 9.24 18.45
C ASP A 118 10.34 8.25 17.29
N GLU A 119 10.64 6.98 17.62
CA GLU A 119 10.78 5.91 16.63
C GLU A 119 9.44 5.60 15.97
N PHE A 120 8.35 5.50 16.75
CA PHE A 120 7.00 5.32 16.22
C PHE A 120 6.58 6.49 15.34
N ALA A 121 6.84 7.74 15.73
CA ALA A 121 6.53 8.91 14.91
C ALA A 121 7.22 8.81 13.53
N THR A 122 8.49 8.40 13.51
CA THR A 122 9.26 8.19 12.28
C THR A 122 8.66 7.06 11.43
N VAL A 123 8.39 5.89 12.02
CA VAL A 123 7.88 4.72 11.30
C VAL A 123 6.46 4.97 10.78
N SER A 124 5.57 5.53 11.61
CA SER A 124 4.17 5.76 11.27
C SER A 124 3.99 6.79 10.15
N GLU A 125 4.86 7.81 10.06
CA GLU A 125 4.86 8.76 8.94
C GLU A 125 5.09 8.03 7.60
N THR A 126 6.10 7.15 7.56
CA THR A 126 6.39 6.38 6.34
C THR A 126 5.24 5.46 5.97
N LEU A 127 4.66 4.74 6.95
CA LEU A 127 3.57 3.79 6.73
C LEU A 127 2.32 4.50 6.22
N GLN A 128 1.92 5.61 6.83
CA GLN A 128 0.72 6.35 6.43
C GLN A 128 0.88 6.97 5.03
N ARG A 129 2.06 7.53 4.72
CA ARG A 129 2.36 8.06 3.38
C ARG A 129 2.36 6.95 2.32
N ASN A 130 3.00 5.83 2.60
CA ASN A 130 3.10 4.72 1.63
C ASN A 130 1.76 4.00 1.45
N LEU A 131 0.95 3.87 2.49
CA LEU A 131 -0.44 3.39 2.40
C LEU A 131 -1.26 4.29 1.47
N ALA A 132 -1.28 5.60 1.72
CA ALA A 132 -2.01 6.57 0.89
C ALA A 132 -1.53 6.55 -0.57
N THR A 133 -0.21 6.41 -0.75
CA THR A 133 0.43 6.31 -2.08
C THR A 133 0.04 5.02 -2.81
N THR A 134 0.01 3.88 -2.11
CA THR A 134 -0.34 2.58 -2.70
C THR A 134 -1.81 2.53 -3.12
N ILE A 135 -2.72 3.05 -2.27
CA ILE A 135 -4.15 3.19 -2.62
C ILE A 135 -4.31 4.13 -3.83
N SER A 136 -3.60 5.26 -3.83
CA SER A 136 -3.62 6.20 -4.96
C SER A 136 -3.10 5.55 -6.25
N LEU A 137 -2.08 4.71 -6.16
CA LEU A 137 -1.49 4.04 -7.31
C LEU A 137 -2.44 3.01 -7.90
N TYR A 138 -3.12 2.24 -7.04
CA TYR A 138 -4.23 1.37 -7.45
C TYR A 138 -5.31 2.15 -8.22
N LEU A 139 -5.78 3.27 -7.67
CA LEU A 139 -6.80 4.12 -8.31
C LEU A 139 -6.30 4.69 -9.64
N LYS A 140 -5.04 5.11 -9.71
CA LYS A 140 -4.40 5.64 -10.92
C LYS A 140 -4.26 4.58 -12.01
N PHE A 141 -3.82 3.36 -11.66
CA PHE A 141 -3.78 2.25 -12.61
C PHE A 141 -5.17 1.93 -13.15
N LYS A 142 -6.20 1.84 -12.30
CA LYS A 142 -7.58 1.64 -12.78
C LYS A 142 -8.08 2.76 -13.68
N LYS A 143 -7.78 4.02 -13.33
CA LYS A 143 -8.15 5.17 -14.15
C LYS A 143 -7.55 5.07 -15.56
N TYR A 144 -6.27 4.75 -15.66
CA TYR A 144 -5.60 4.58 -16.95
C TYR A 144 -6.03 3.33 -17.70
N HIS A 145 -6.29 2.23 -16.99
CA HIS A 145 -6.87 0.99 -17.52
C HIS A 145 -8.23 1.22 -18.18
N TRP A 146 -9.10 2.05 -17.60
CA TRP A 146 -10.39 2.39 -18.19
C TRP A 146 -10.27 3.43 -19.33
N ASP A 147 -9.31 4.34 -19.24
CA ASP A 147 -9.21 5.45 -20.19
C ASP A 147 -8.40 5.12 -21.44
N ILE A 148 -7.48 4.17 -21.41
CA ILE A 148 -6.58 3.90 -22.54
C ILE A 148 -7.37 3.58 -23.83
N ARG A 149 -6.88 4.10 -24.96
CA ARG A 149 -7.38 3.79 -26.31
C ARG A 149 -6.22 3.69 -27.30
N GLY A 150 -6.53 3.30 -28.54
CA GLY A 150 -5.56 3.22 -29.63
C GLY A 150 -4.87 1.86 -29.73
N ARG A 151 -3.79 1.80 -30.52
CA ARG A 151 -3.13 0.54 -30.91
C ARG A 151 -2.49 -0.23 -29.73
N PHE A 152 -2.18 0.45 -28.64
CA PHE A 152 -1.60 -0.14 -27.42
C PHE A 152 -2.66 -0.50 -26.36
N PHE A 153 -3.95 -0.43 -26.71
CA PHE A 153 -5.05 -0.65 -25.77
C PHE A 153 -4.90 -1.96 -25.00
N ARG A 154 -4.73 -3.07 -25.72
CA ARG A 154 -4.63 -4.41 -25.12
C ARG A 154 -3.45 -4.53 -24.17
N ASP A 155 -2.28 -4.06 -24.58
CA ASP A 155 -1.04 -4.21 -23.82
C ASP A 155 -1.13 -3.47 -22.49
N LEU A 156 -1.51 -2.19 -22.53
CA LEU A 156 -1.58 -1.36 -21.33
C LEU A 156 -2.78 -1.70 -20.44
N HIS A 157 -3.95 -1.99 -21.04
CA HIS A 157 -5.14 -2.37 -20.27
C HIS A 157 -4.89 -3.61 -19.42
N LEU A 158 -4.25 -4.65 -19.98
CA LEU A 158 -3.92 -5.86 -19.23
C LEU A 158 -2.77 -5.64 -18.24
N ALA A 159 -1.69 -4.98 -18.68
CA ALA A 159 -0.53 -4.75 -17.83
C ALA A 159 -0.88 -3.98 -16.55
N TYR A 160 -1.76 -2.98 -16.63
CA TYR A 160 -2.18 -2.24 -15.45
C TYR A 160 -2.93 -3.10 -14.41
N ASP A 161 -3.69 -4.11 -14.84
CA ASP A 161 -4.33 -5.06 -13.91
C ASP A 161 -3.30 -6.02 -13.30
N GLU A 162 -2.34 -6.51 -14.09
CA GLU A 162 -1.22 -7.32 -13.57
C GLU A 162 -0.40 -6.54 -12.53
N PHE A 163 -0.16 -5.25 -12.76
CA PHE A 163 0.54 -4.39 -11.80
C PHE A 163 -0.27 -4.12 -10.54
N ILE A 164 -1.60 -4.01 -10.66
CA ILE A 164 -2.50 -3.91 -9.51
C ILE A 164 -2.39 -5.17 -8.65
N GLU A 165 -2.46 -6.36 -9.25
CA GLU A 165 -2.37 -7.63 -8.52
C GLU A 165 -1.07 -7.73 -7.69
N GLU A 166 0.04 -7.19 -8.20
CA GLU A 166 1.33 -7.19 -7.51
C GLU A 166 1.40 -6.19 -6.33
N ILE A 167 0.72 -5.03 -6.40
CA ILE A 167 0.78 -4.00 -5.34
C ILE A 167 -0.39 -4.04 -4.35
N PHE A 168 -1.51 -4.63 -4.73
CA PHE A 168 -2.75 -4.57 -3.95
C PHE A 168 -2.63 -5.20 -2.56
N PRO A 169 -1.94 -6.34 -2.36
CA PRO A 169 -1.75 -6.92 -1.03
C PRO A 169 -1.04 -5.98 -0.06
N ALA A 170 -0.11 -5.15 -0.56
CA ALA A 170 0.64 -4.22 0.27
C ALA A 170 -0.25 -3.15 0.93
N ILE A 171 -1.46 -2.88 0.42
CA ILE A 171 -2.39 -1.94 1.05
C ILE A 171 -2.74 -2.41 2.46
N ASP A 172 -3.15 -3.67 2.60
CA ASP A 172 -3.54 -4.25 3.88
C ASP A 172 -2.31 -4.46 4.77
N GLU A 173 -1.22 -4.99 4.22
CA GLU A 173 0.02 -5.23 4.96
C GLU A 173 0.60 -3.93 5.57
N GLN A 174 0.56 -2.81 4.84
CA GLN A 174 1.00 -1.50 5.37
C GLN A 174 0.04 -0.95 6.43
N ALA A 175 -1.26 -1.06 6.21
CA ALA A 175 -2.27 -0.60 7.14
C ALA A 175 -2.23 -1.39 8.46
N GLU A 176 -2.20 -2.72 8.37
CA GLU A 176 -2.11 -3.61 9.54
C GLU A 176 -0.77 -3.48 10.25
N ARG A 177 0.34 -3.23 9.53
CA ARG A 177 1.63 -2.94 10.17
C ARG A 177 1.55 -1.68 11.03
N LEU A 178 0.89 -0.63 10.54
CA LEU A 178 0.67 0.60 11.32
C LEU A 178 -0.21 0.33 12.55
N VAL A 179 -1.30 -0.43 12.39
CA VAL A 179 -2.17 -0.82 13.52
C VAL A 179 -1.40 -1.63 14.57
N ALA A 180 -0.57 -2.58 14.14
CA ALA A 180 0.23 -3.42 15.03
C ALA A 180 1.26 -2.64 15.85
N LEU A 181 1.63 -1.43 15.41
CA LEU A 181 2.53 -0.51 16.11
C LEU A 181 1.77 0.58 16.89
N GLY A 182 0.46 0.43 17.09
CA GLY A 182 -0.36 1.37 17.86
C GLY A 182 -0.86 2.57 17.06
N GLY A 183 -0.81 2.50 15.73
CA GLY A 183 -1.38 3.52 14.85
C GLY A 183 -2.81 3.24 14.40
N SER A 184 -3.40 4.21 13.71
CA SER A 184 -4.69 4.09 13.03
C SER A 184 -4.56 4.57 11.58
N PRO A 185 -4.68 3.68 10.58
CA PRO A 185 -4.51 4.02 9.18
C PRO A 185 -5.68 4.88 8.69
N ILE A 186 -5.36 5.93 7.93
CA ILE A 186 -6.35 6.81 7.32
C ILE A 186 -6.42 6.55 5.81
N ALA A 187 -7.64 6.37 5.31
CA ALA A 187 -7.92 6.06 3.90
C ALA A 187 -9.07 6.88 3.28
N ALA A 188 -9.57 7.92 3.97
CA ALA A 188 -10.60 8.77 3.39
C ALA A 188 -10.06 9.56 2.18
N PRO A 189 -10.89 9.88 1.17
CA PRO A 189 -10.40 10.50 -0.07
C PRO A 189 -9.55 11.76 0.12
N SER A 190 -9.94 12.64 1.06
CA SER A 190 -9.18 13.85 1.38
C SER A 190 -7.80 13.57 1.98
N ASP A 191 -7.69 12.49 2.74
CA ASP A 191 -6.43 12.10 3.37
C ASP A 191 -5.51 11.40 2.37
N LEU A 192 -6.06 10.61 1.45
CA LEU A 192 -5.31 10.09 0.31
C LEU A 192 -4.67 11.21 -0.50
N GLU A 193 -5.44 12.27 -0.82
CA GLU A 193 -4.92 13.44 -1.55
C GLU A 193 -3.83 14.20 -0.76
N ARG A 194 -3.98 14.27 0.57
CA ARG A 194 -3.03 14.93 1.46
C ARG A 194 -1.70 14.19 1.59
N PHE A 195 -1.74 12.88 1.84
CA PHE A 195 -0.57 12.10 2.25
C PHE A 195 0.11 11.36 1.10
N SER A 196 -0.59 11.08 0.00
CA SER A 196 0.01 10.44 -1.16
C SER A 196 1.03 11.35 -1.84
N ILE A 197 2.17 10.76 -2.25
CA ILE A 197 3.20 11.48 -3.04
C ILE A 197 2.89 11.53 -4.54
N ILE A 198 1.82 10.87 -4.96
CA ILE A 198 1.36 10.86 -6.35
C ILE A 198 -0.04 11.47 -6.46
N ARG A 199 -0.50 11.67 -7.70
CA ARG A 199 -1.83 12.21 -7.97
C ARG A 199 -2.59 11.30 -8.94
N VAL A 200 -3.84 11.01 -8.59
CA VAL A 200 -4.78 10.32 -9.46
C VAL A 200 -5.32 11.33 -10.49
N PRO A 201 -5.31 11.02 -11.80
CA PRO A 201 -5.81 11.92 -12.82
C PRO A 201 -7.31 12.18 -12.67
N THR A 202 -7.70 13.46 -12.64
CA THR A 202 -9.10 13.89 -12.75
C THR A 202 -9.58 13.85 -14.21
N GLU A 203 -8.68 14.18 -15.14
CA GLU A 203 -8.97 14.25 -16.57
C GLU A 203 -8.99 12.89 -17.26
N THR A 204 -9.68 12.80 -18.39
CA THR A 204 -9.61 11.61 -19.26
C THR A 204 -8.31 11.62 -20.07
N VAL A 205 -7.45 10.61 -19.89
CA VAL A 205 -6.17 10.53 -20.62
C VAL A 205 -6.19 9.35 -21.57
N ARG A 206 -6.32 9.58 -22.88
CA ARG A 206 -6.38 8.51 -23.89
C ARG A 206 -5.03 8.09 -24.44
N ASP A 207 -4.04 8.98 -24.37
CA ASP A 207 -2.72 8.79 -24.99
C ASP A 207 -1.82 7.85 -24.18
N ALA A 208 -1.35 6.79 -24.82
CA ALA A 208 -0.50 5.77 -24.21
C ALA A 208 0.79 6.36 -23.64
N ARG A 209 1.47 7.22 -24.41
CA ARG A 209 2.75 7.79 -24.01
C ARG A 209 2.61 8.67 -22.77
N THR A 210 1.57 9.49 -22.74
CA THR A 210 1.24 10.36 -21.60
C THR A 210 1.01 9.56 -20.34
N GLN A 211 0.20 8.50 -20.38
CA GLN A 211 -0.04 7.64 -19.22
C GLN A 211 1.25 6.96 -18.73
N VAL A 212 2.00 6.35 -19.64
CA VAL A 212 3.21 5.59 -19.30
C VAL A 212 4.32 6.51 -18.75
N ALA A 213 4.52 7.69 -19.34
CA ALA A 213 5.52 8.64 -18.86
C ALA A 213 5.20 9.18 -17.46
N ASP A 214 3.92 9.45 -17.18
CA ASP A 214 3.47 9.86 -15.86
C ASP A 214 3.70 8.74 -14.82
N LEU A 215 3.28 7.51 -15.13
CA LEU A 215 3.51 6.36 -14.26
C LEU A 215 5.00 6.09 -14.00
N VAL A 216 5.86 6.16 -15.01
CA VAL A 216 7.31 5.96 -14.82
C VAL A 216 7.90 7.02 -13.89
N THR A 217 7.42 8.27 -13.99
CA THR A 217 7.85 9.36 -13.09
C THR A 217 7.45 9.06 -11.65
N ASP A 218 6.19 8.66 -11.44
CA ASP A 218 5.67 8.30 -10.12
C ASP A 218 6.38 7.08 -9.53
N LEU A 219 6.49 5.98 -10.29
CA LEU A 219 7.15 4.76 -9.83
C LEU A 219 8.62 4.97 -9.51
N THR A 220 9.31 5.90 -10.20
CA THR A 220 10.68 6.30 -9.84
C THR A 220 10.74 6.95 -8.46
N ARG A 221 9.76 7.79 -8.12
CA ARG A 221 9.68 8.44 -6.80
C ARG A 221 9.31 7.43 -5.73
N ILE A 222 8.33 6.56 -5.99
CA ILE A 222 7.86 5.54 -5.06
C ILE A 222 8.97 4.53 -4.76
N GLY A 223 9.65 3.98 -5.78
CA GLY A 223 10.72 3.00 -5.58
C GLY A 223 11.89 3.57 -4.78
N LYS A 224 12.31 4.81 -5.10
CA LYS A 224 13.30 5.53 -4.28
C LYS A 224 12.80 5.77 -2.86
N GLY A 225 11.53 6.15 -2.71
CA GLY A 225 10.87 6.37 -1.42
C GLY A 225 10.93 5.14 -0.53
N TYR A 226 10.49 3.98 -1.01
CA TYR A 226 10.59 2.72 -0.24
C TYR A 226 12.03 2.38 0.15
N ARG A 227 13.01 2.61 -0.72
CA ARG A 227 14.43 2.38 -0.37
C ARG A 227 14.88 3.29 0.75
N ASP A 228 14.62 4.60 0.64
CA ASP A 228 14.99 5.58 1.67
C ASP A 228 14.24 5.31 2.99
N ASP A 229 12.97 4.95 2.90
CA ASP A 229 12.12 4.62 4.06
C ASP A 229 12.62 3.35 4.74
N SER A 230 13.05 2.33 4.00
CA SER A 230 13.63 1.11 4.55
C SER A 230 14.85 1.42 5.43
N GLN A 231 15.74 2.30 4.96
CA GLN A 231 16.89 2.76 5.74
C GLN A 231 16.45 3.56 6.98
N THR A 232 15.47 4.45 6.80
CA THR A 232 14.97 5.33 7.86
C THR A 232 14.34 4.54 9.00
N VAL A 233 13.53 3.53 8.69
CA VAL A 233 12.87 2.71 9.72
C VAL A 233 13.82 1.69 10.36
N ASP A 234 14.84 1.21 9.64
CA ASP A 234 15.91 0.38 10.23
C ASP A 234 16.76 1.20 11.21
N GLU A 235 17.09 2.46 10.88
CA GLU A 235 17.73 3.41 11.79
C GLU A 235 16.87 3.76 13.01
N ALA A 236 15.54 3.70 12.87
CA ALA A 236 14.56 3.85 13.96
C ALA A 236 14.29 2.52 14.71
N ASN A 237 15.20 1.55 14.62
CA ASN A 237 15.11 0.24 15.28
C ASN A 237 13.88 -0.60 14.89
N ASP A 238 13.34 -0.40 13.69
CA ASP A 238 12.27 -1.21 13.12
C ASP A 238 12.70 -1.98 11.84
N PRO A 239 13.56 -3.00 11.97
CA PRO A 239 13.98 -3.81 10.83
C PRO A 239 12.83 -4.62 10.19
N ALA A 240 11.72 -4.85 10.91
CA ALA A 240 10.58 -5.58 10.38
C ALA A 240 9.82 -4.77 9.33
N THR A 241 9.59 -3.47 9.57
CA THR A 241 9.02 -2.58 8.55
C THR A 241 10.01 -2.36 7.40
N ALA A 242 11.32 -2.29 7.70
CA ALA A 242 12.35 -2.18 6.67
C ALA A 242 12.30 -3.35 5.66
N ASP A 243 12.09 -4.58 6.14
CA ASP A 243 11.97 -5.78 5.32
C ASP A 243 10.77 -5.72 4.36
N LEU A 244 9.60 -5.29 4.85
CA LEU A 244 8.41 -5.05 4.01
C LEU A 244 8.71 -4.07 2.89
N TYR A 245 9.33 -2.92 3.22
CA TYR A 245 9.67 -1.90 2.23
C TYR A 245 10.69 -2.37 1.20
N ASN A 246 11.65 -3.23 1.57
CA ASN A 246 12.57 -3.83 0.60
C ASN A 246 11.82 -4.70 -0.42
N GLY A 247 10.84 -5.49 0.03
CA GLY A 247 9.96 -6.26 -0.85
C GLY A 247 9.16 -5.37 -1.81
N TYR A 248 8.52 -4.33 -1.28
CA TYR A 248 7.71 -3.41 -2.10
C TYR A 248 8.56 -2.61 -3.10
N ALA A 249 9.77 -2.17 -2.71
CA ALA A 249 10.70 -1.49 -3.61
C ALA A 249 11.03 -2.36 -4.84
N ALA A 250 11.31 -3.65 -4.62
CA ALA A 250 11.60 -4.57 -5.71
C ALA A 250 10.43 -4.73 -6.69
N ILE A 251 9.19 -4.77 -6.18
CA ILE A 251 7.97 -4.82 -7.00
C ILE A 251 7.82 -3.53 -7.82
N ILE A 252 7.94 -2.37 -7.17
CA ILE A 252 7.79 -1.07 -7.83
C ILE A 252 8.86 -0.87 -8.90
N ASP A 253 10.11 -1.23 -8.63
CA ASP A 253 11.21 -1.11 -9.60
C ASP A 253 11.03 -2.06 -10.80
N LYS A 254 10.46 -3.25 -10.59
CA LYS A 254 10.08 -4.18 -11.67
C LYS A 254 9.03 -3.54 -12.59
N ILE A 255 7.95 -2.99 -12.02
CA ILE A 255 6.88 -2.33 -12.79
C ILE A 255 7.42 -1.10 -13.53
N ARG A 256 8.24 -0.29 -12.84
CA ARG A 256 8.93 0.89 -13.41
C ARG A 256 9.72 0.50 -14.65
N TRP A 257 10.52 -0.57 -14.57
CA TRP A 257 11.33 -1.05 -15.69
C TRP A 257 10.45 -1.46 -16.88
N MET A 258 9.40 -2.25 -16.65
CA MET A 258 8.52 -2.73 -17.73
C MET A 258 7.87 -1.56 -18.47
N LEU A 259 7.32 -0.58 -17.74
CA LEU A 259 6.72 0.62 -18.34
C LEU A 259 7.76 1.52 -19.02
N GLN A 260 8.95 1.69 -18.42
CA GLN A 260 10.04 2.44 -19.03
C GLN A 260 10.50 1.80 -20.35
N ALA A 261 10.57 0.47 -20.42
CA ALA A 261 10.94 -0.25 -21.63
C ALA A 261 9.91 -0.07 -22.76
N MET A 262 8.62 0.08 -22.44
CA MET A 262 7.60 0.43 -23.44
C MET A 262 7.76 1.87 -23.95
N LEU A 263 8.13 2.79 -23.06
CA LEU A 263 8.26 4.22 -23.37
C LEU A 263 9.47 4.55 -24.25
N ASP A 264 10.52 3.73 -24.19
CA ASP A 264 11.79 3.88 -24.93
C ASP A 264 11.66 3.49 -26.42
N ASP A 265 10.70 4.13 -27.11
CA ASP A 265 10.47 3.99 -28.54
C ASP A 265 9.94 5.31 -29.12
N ASP A 266 10.69 5.94 -30.02
CA ASP A 266 10.29 7.19 -30.69
C ASP A 266 8.94 7.05 -31.43
N ARG A 267 8.56 5.84 -31.84
CA ARG A 267 7.28 5.58 -32.53
C ARG A 267 6.07 5.59 -31.59
N MET A 268 6.29 5.64 -30.27
CA MET A 268 5.23 5.92 -29.29
C MET A 268 4.90 7.41 -29.20
N GLU A 269 5.81 8.31 -29.60
CA GLU A 269 5.43 9.68 -29.91
C GLU A 269 4.46 9.60 -31.08
N GLY A 270 3.17 9.87 -30.85
CA GLY A 270 2.20 9.96 -31.93
C GLY A 270 2.76 10.80 -33.06
N ASP A 271 2.41 10.43 -34.30
CA ASP A 271 2.82 11.12 -35.54
C ASP A 271 2.78 12.63 -35.29
N ARG A 272 3.95 13.29 -35.18
CA ARG A 272 4.05 14.73 -34.97
C ARG A 272 3.53 15.42 -36.22
N ARG A 273 2.21 15.56 -36.32
CA ARG A 273 1.53 16.28 -37.39
C ARG A 273 1.25 17.71 -36.95
#